data_AF-A0A9W7T194-F1
#
_entry.id   AF-A0A9W7T194-F1
#
_cell.length_a   1.000
_cell.length_b   1.000
_cell.length_c   1.000
_cell.angle_alpha   90.00
_cell.angle_beta   90.00
_cell.angle_gamma   90.00
#
_symmetry.space_group_name_H-M   'P 1'
#
loop_
_entity.id
_entity.type
_entity.pdbx_description
1 polymer ?
#
loop_
_entity_poly.entity_id
_entity_poly.type
_entity_poly.pdbx_seq_one_letter_code
_entity_poly.pdbx_strand_id
1 'polypeptide(L)'
;MATLSRELPMPNVKHIATLNQAHATLLHCYNKVSRFAQAYAAARTPSNKDEVPFEERQQFTQWLDRWERAFTDYLTSNMPSMGNNELTQCRVLKANHLACVVLIATTGPSKPDFDKFETDFEAIVELSGAVRQARQSKESPTSATSSPIAIATRAGLDVQDPLHIVITYCTRPDLRSRANELSLRLHRQ
;
A
#
# COMPACT_ATOMS: atom_id res chain seq x y z
N MET A 1 19.12 -3.48 -29.87
CA MET A 1 19.05 -4.67 -29.02
C MET A 1 17.88 -4.50 -28.06
N ALA A 2 16.77 -5.19 -28.29
CA ALA A 2 15.60 -5.12 -27.42
C ALA A 2 15.86 -5.99 -26.18
N THR A 3 16.04 -5.35 -25.02
CA THR A 3 15.95 -6.03 -23.73
C THR A 3 14.50 -6.49 -23.57
N LEU A 4 14.24 -7.77 -23.83
CA LEU A 4 12.99 -8.43 -23.45
C LEU A 4 12.90 -8.37 -21.92
N SER A 5 12.26 -7.32 -21.40
CA SER A 5 11.91 -7.21 -20.00
C SER A 5 11.01 -8.39 -19.68
N ARG A 6 11.57 -9.40 -19.01
CA ARG A 6 10.87 -10.62 -18.61
C ARG A 6 10.02 -10.29 -17.37
N GLU A 7 9.07 -9.37 -17.55
CA GLU A 7 8.23 -8.90 -16.48
C GLU A 7 7.23 -10.00 -16.12
N LEU A 8 7.26 -10.44 -14.87
CA LEU A 8 6.35 -11.47 -14.39
C LEU A 8 4.90 -10.96 -14.51
N PRO A 9 3.94 -11.81 -14.90
CA PRO A 9 2.53 -11.42 -14.98
C PRO A 9 1.97 -11.04 -13.61
N MET A 10 0.91 -10.22 -13.59
CA MET A 10 0.20 -9.93 -12.35
C MET A 10 -0.31 -11.23 -11.70
N PRO A 11 -0.10 -11.44 -10.39
CA PRO A 11 -0.55 -12.65 -9.72
C PRO A 11 -2.07 -12.76 -9.76
N ASN A 12 -2.61 -13.96 -9.97
CA ASN A 12 -4.06 -14.16 -9.93
C ASN A 12 -4.53 -14.32 -8.48
N VAL A 13 -5.20 -13.32 -7.94
CA VAL A 13 -5.71 -13.33 -6.56
C VAL A 13 -7.21 -13.68 -6.58
N LYS A 14 -7.50 -14.95 -6.27
CA LYS A 14 -8.88 -15.43 -6.04
C LYS A 14 -9.18 -15.63 -4.56
N HIS A 15 -8.16 -15.95 -3.77
CA HIS A 15 -8.24 -16.25 -2.34
C HIS A 15 -6.89 -15.96 -1.69
N ILE A 16 -6.92 -15.46 -0.45
CA ILE A 16 -5.74 -15.26 0.39
C ILE A 16 -5.83 -16.26 1.55
N ALA A 17 -4.88 -17.19 1.62
CA ALA A 17 -4.80 -18.19 2.68
C ALA A 17 -3.90 -17.77 3.84
N THR A 18 -2.95 -16.85 3.60
CA THR A 18 -1.95 -16.44 4.58
C THR A 18 -1.58 -14.97 4.42
N LEU A 19 -1.13 -14.33 5.50
CA LEU A 19 -0.56 -12.98 5.44
C LEU A 19 0.68 -12.89 4.54
N ASN A 20 1.48 -13.94 4.45
CA ASN A 20 2.64 -13.98 3.55
C ASN A 20 2.22 -13.92 2.08
N GLN A 21 1.15 -14.63 1.72
CA GLN A 21 0.58 -14.56 0.37
C GLN A 21 0.00 -13.17 0.08
N ALA A 22 -0.75 -12.60 1.03
CA ALA A 22 -1.30 -11.24 0.91
C ALA A 22 -0.17 -10.22 0.68
N HIS A 23 0.89 -10.31 1.48
CA HIS A 23 2.08 -9.46 1.37
C HIS A 23 2.80 -9.62 0.03
N ALA A 24 3.14 -10.84 -0.38
CA ALA A 24 3.90 -11.07 -1.60
C ALA A 24 3.14 -10.60 -2.86
N THR A 25 1.82 -10.86 -2.91
CA THR A 25 0.99 -10.46 -4.03
C THR A 25 0.78 -8.95 -4.09
N LEU A 26 0.57 -8.30 -2.93
CA LEU A 26 0.45 -6.85 -2.87
C LEU A 26 1.78 -6.16 -3.21
N LEU A 27 2.90 -6.65 -2.68
CA LEU A 27 4.23 -6.10 -2.99
C LEU A 27 4.54 -6.18 -4.49
N HIS A 28 4.15 -7.28 -5.13
CA HIS A 28 4.27 -7.41 -6.59
C HIS A 28 3.46 -6.34 -7.33
N CYS A 29 2.19 -6.15 -6.92
CA CYS A 29 1.34 -5.11 -7.49
C CYS A 29 1.93 -3.72 -7.25
N TYR A 30 2.33 -3.41 -6.01
CA TYR A 30 2.93 -2.13 -5.63
C TYR A 30 4.13 -1.79 -6.52
N ASN A 31 5.07 -2.72 -6.69
CA ASN A 31 6.25 -2.50 -7.54
C ASN A 31 5.86 -2.19 -9.00
N LYS A 32 4.84 -2.84 -9.53
CA LYS A 32 4.34 -2.57 -10.89
C LYS A 32 3.62 -1.23 -11.00
N VAL A 33 2.74 -0.92 -10.06
CA VAL A 33 2.03 0.36 -9.96
C VAL A 33 3.04 1.52 -9.87
N SER A 34 4.06 1.40 -9.03
CA SER A 34 5.10 2.42 -8.87
C SER A 34 5.89 2.63 -10.16
N ARG A 35 6.29 1.55 -10.86
CA ARG A 35 6.93 1.67 -12.18
C ARG A 35 6.02 2.33 -13.21
N PHE A 36 4.75 1.93 -13.26
CA PHE A 36 3.76 2.50 -14.17
C PHE A 36 3.57 3.99 -13.90
N ALA A 37 3.42 4.41 -12.65
CA ALA A 37 3.27 5.81 -12.27
C ALA A 37 4.52 6.65 -12.60
N GLN A 38 5.71 6.12 -12.38
CA GLN A 38 6.97 6.77 -12.75
C GLN A 38 7.10 6.93 -14.26
N ALA A 39 6.82 5.87 -15.03
CA ALA A 39 6.84 5.92 -16.49
C ALA A 39 5.82 6.93 -17.02
N TYR A 40 4.61 6.96 -16.45
CA TYR A 40 3.58 7.93 -16.79
C TYR A 40 4.02 9.37 -16.51
N ALA A 41 4.62 9.62 -15.34
CA ALA A 41 5.12 10.94 -14.97
C ALA A 41 6.24 11.42 -15.92
N ALA A 42 7.15 10.52 -16.31
CA ALA A 42 8.25 10.81 -17.24
C ALA A 42 7.78 11.03 -18.68
N ALA A 43 6.78 10.27 -19.14
CA ALA A 43 6.24 10.34 -20.49
C ALA A 43 5.28 11.52 -20.71
N ARG A 44 4.90 12.24 -19.63
CA ARG A 44 3.93 13.33 -19.67
C ARG A 44 4.49 14.55 -20.43
N THR A 45 4.42 14.48 -21.75
CA THR A 45 4.68 15.58 -22.68
C THR A 45 3.35 16.17 -23.15
N PRO A 46 3.28 17.46 -23.55
CA PRO A 46 2.03 18.09 -23.99
C PRO A 46 1.37 17.41 -25.21
N SER A 47 2.15 16.62 -25.98
CA SER A 47 1.81 16.16 -27.33
C SER A 47 1.41 14.69 -27.44
N ASN A 48 1.49 13.89 -26.37
CA ASN A 48 1.25 12.44 -26.43
C ASN A 48 0.16 12.05 -25.42
N LYS A 49 -1.11 12.21 -25.81
CA LYS A 49 -2.26 12.08 -24.90
C LYS A 49 -2.96 10.72 -24.94
N ASP A 50 -2.78 9.93 -25.98
CA ASP A 50 -3.62 8.76 -26.26
C ASP A 50 -2.67 7.61 -26.66
N GLU A 51 -2.75 6.35 -26.24
CA GLU A 51 -3.94 5.51 -26.01
C GLU A 51 -3.71 4.39 -24.96
N VAL A 52 -2.50 4.26 -24.39
CA VAL A 52 -2.14 3.13 -23.49
C VAL A 52 -2.53 3.29 -21.99
N PRO A 53 -2.70 4.50 -21.39
CA PRO A 53 -2.89 4.62 -19.93
C PRO A 53 -4.24 4.14 -19.35
N PHE A 54 -5.23 3.79 -20.17
CA PHE A 54 -6.57 3.43 -19.68
C PHE A 54 -6.69 1.94 -19.36
N GLU A 55 -6.33 1.06 -20.30
CA GLU A 55 -6.47 -0.39 -20.11
C GLU A 55 -5.60 -0.91 -18.97
N GLU A 56 -4.33 -0.52 -18.91
CA GLU A 56 -3.41 -0.98 -17.86
C GLU A 56 -3.86 -0.49 -16.46
N ARG A 57 -4.35 0.75 -16.39
CA ARG A 57 -4.94 1.29 -15.15
C ARG A 57 -6.21 0.55 -14.74
N GLN A 58 -7.07 0.23 -15.70
CA GLN A 58 -8.27 -0.55 -15.44
C GLN A 58 -7.91 -1.95 -14.93
N GLN A 59 -6.88 -2.58 -15.49
CA GLN A 59 -6.36 -3.87 -15.00
C GLN A 59 -5.85 -3.77 -13.56
N PHE A 60 -5.07 -2.74 -13.22
CA PHE A 60 -4.63 -2.52 -11.83
C PHE A 60 -5.81 -2.29 -10.88
N THR A 61 -6.78 -1.46 -11.28
CA THR A 61 -7.98 -1.17 -10.47
C THR A 61 -8.75 -2.45 -10.18
N GLN A 62 -9.07 -3.24 -11.21
CA GLN A 62 -9.75 -4.53 -11.05
C GLN A 62 -8.94 -5.55 -10.24
N TRP A 63 -7.61 -5.48 -10.30
CA TRP A 63 -6.75 -6.33 -9.50
C TRP A 63 -6.80 -5.94 -8.02
N LEU A 64 -6.70 -4.64 -7.71
CA LEU A 64 -6.78 -4.10 -6.35
C LEU A 64 -8.14 -4.39 -5.70
N ASP A 65 -9.23 -4.31 -6.47
CA ASP A 65 -10.59 -4.67 -5.99
C ASP A 65 -10.73 -6.17 -5.68
N ARG A 66 -10.06 -7.03 -6.46
CA ARG A 66 -10.04 -8.48 -6.19
C ARG A 66 -9.21 -8.80 -4.96
N TRP A 67 -8.05 -8.17 -4.84
CA TRP A 67 -7.18 -8.33 -3.69
C TRP A 67 -7.89 -7.88 -2.40
N GLU A 68 -8.57 -6.73 -2.42
CA GLU A 68 -9.32 -6.22 -1.26
C GLU A 68 -10.40 -7.18 -0.79
N ARG A 69 -11.20 -7.72 -1.72
CA ARG A 69 -12.24 -8.71 -1.40
C ARG A 69 -11.63 -9.96 -0.79
N ALA A 70 -10.62 -10.54 -1.44
CA ALA A 70 -9.94 -11.73 -0.94
C ALA A 70 -9.29 -11.49 0.44
N PHE A 71 -8.76 -10.30 0.68
CA PHE A 71 -8.15 -9.94 1.95
C PHE A 71 -9.20 -9.73 3.04
N THR A 72 -10.33 -9.11 2.71
CA THR A 72 -11.47 -8.95 3.62
C THR A 72 -12.06 -10.30 4.04
N ASP A 73 -12.22 -11.24 3.10
CA ASP A 73 -12.68 -12.60 3.39
C ASP A 73 -11.71 -13.34 4.33
N TYR A 74 -10.40 -13.19 4.07
CA TYR A 74 -9.34 -13.72 4.92
C TYR A 74 -9.41 -13.12 6.34
N LEU A 75 -9.55 -11.80 6.47
CA LEU A 75 -9.67 -11.11 7.75
C LEU A 75 -10.91 -11.57 8.52
N THR A 76 -12.07 -11.66 7.86
CA THR A 76 -13.31 -12.10 8.49
C THR A 76 -13.17 -13.48 9.16
N SER A 77 -12.42 -14.38 8.51
CA SER A 77 -12.23 -15.74 8.99
C SER A 77 -11.12 -15.88 10.06
N ASN A 78 -10.07 -15.06 9.98
CA ASN A 78 -8.84 -15.27 10.76
C ASN A 78 -8.58 -14.19 11.84
N MET A 79 -9.16 -13.00 11.70
CA MET A 79 -8.93 -11.88 12.63
C MET A 79 -9.23 -12.21 14.10
N PRO A 80 -10.27 -13.00 14.46
CA PRO A 80 -10.52 -13.37 15.86
C PRO A 80 -9.38 -14.14 16.54
N SER A 81 -8.54 -14.85 15.76
CA SER A 81 -7.41 -15.62 16.26
C SER A 81 -6.05 -14.93 16.09
N MET A 82 -6.01 -13.76 15.46
CA MET A 82 -4.75 -13.06 15.16
C MET A 82 -4.13 -12.42 16.40
N GLY A 83 -2.83 -12.60 16.57
CA GLY A 83 -2.04 -11.86 17.55
C GLY A 83 -1.73 -10.43 17.12
N ASN A 84 -1.23 -9.61 18.05
CA ASN A 84 -0.88 -8.21 17.79
C ASN A 84 0.10 -8.01 16.62
N ASN A 85 1.01 -8.97 16.38
CA ASN A 85 1.95 -8.93 15.26
C ASN A 85 1.23 -9.03 13.92
N GLU A 86 0.31 -9.98 13.81
CA GLU A 86 -0.47 -10.26 12.60
C GLU A 86 -1.43 -9.11 12.32
N LEU A 87 -2.12 -8.58 13.35
CA LEU A 87 -2.95 -7.39 13.23
C LEU A 87 -2.15 -6.17 12.76
N THR A 88 -0.91 -5.99 13.26
CA THR A 88 -0.02 -4.92 12.81
C THR A 88 0.34 -5.10 11.33
N GLN A 89 0.66 -6.33 10.91
CA GLN A 89 0.93 -6.63 9.50
C GLN A 89 -0.30 -6.37 8.61
N CYS A 90 -1.50 -6.72 9.07
CA CYS A 90 -2.74 -6.44 8.35
C CYS A 90 -2.92 -4.94 8.10
N ARG A 91 -2.63 -4.11 9.11
CA ARG A 91 -2.70 -2.64 8.99
C ARG A 91 -1.70 -2.10 7.96
N VAL A 92 -0.47 -2.63 7.96
CA VAL A 92 0.56 -2.29 6.94
C VAL A 92 0.06 -2.63 5.54
N LEU A 93 -0.48 -3.84 5.35
CA LEU A 93 -0.99 -4.28 4.05
C LEU A 93 -2.15 -3.41 3.57
N LYS A 94 -3.11 -3.12 4.46
CA LYS A 94 -4.26 -2.28 4.11
C LYS A 94 -3.82 -0.85 3.74
N ALA A 95 -2.90 -0.25 4.48
CA ALA A 95 -2.38 1.07 4.15
C ALA A 95 -1.69 1.10 2.77
N ASN A 96 -0.92 0.06 2.43
CA ASN A 96 -0.26 -0.07 1.13
C ASN A 96 -1.25 -0.33 -0.01
N HIS A 97 -2.33 -1.09 0.23
CA HIS A 97 -3.41 -1.26 -0.75
C HIS A 97 -4.07 0.08 -1.08
N LEU A 98 -4.45 0.87 -0.06
CA LEU A 98 -5.04 2.19 -0.26
C LEU A 98 -4.08 3.14 -1.01
N ALA A 99 -2.79 3.09 -0.68
CA ALA A 99 -1.75 3.83 -1.37
C ALA A 99 -1.70 3.49 -2.87
N CYS A 100 -1.76 2.20 -3.24
CA CYS A 100 -1.84 1.77 -4.64
C CYS A 100 -3.10 2.31 -5.35
N VAL A 101 -4.26 2.28 -4.68
CA VAL A 101 -5.53 2.79 -5.24
C VAL A 101 -5.41 4.28 -5.59
N VAL A 102 -4.90 5.08 -4.65
CA VAL A 102 -4.67 6.52 -4.88
C VAL A 102 -3.65 6.74 -6.00
N LEU A 103 -2.52 6.03 -5.97
CA LEU A 103 -1.45 6.20 -6.95
C LEU A 103 -1.93 5.92 -8.38
N ILE A 104 -2.68 4.84 -8.58
CA ILE A 104 -3.28 4.48 -9.87
C ILE A 104 -4.26 5.55 -10.35
N ALA A 105 -5.04 6.16 -9.46
CA ALA A 105 -5.93 7.24 -9.83
C ALA A 105 -5.20 8.54 -10.24
N THR A 106 -3.94 8.73 -9.79
CA THR A 106 -3.12 9.89 -10.19
C THR A 106 -2.53 9.76 -11.59
N THR A 107 -2.36 8.54 -12.07
CA THR A 107 -1.95 8.28 -13.45
C THR A 107 -3.16 8.51 -14.32
N GLY A 108 -3.23 9.57 -15.13
CA GLY A 108 -4.35 9.78 -16.05
C GLY A 108 -4.46 11.17 -16.68
N PRO A 109 -5.17 11.26 -17.82
CA PRO A 109 -5.22 12.48 -18.62
C PRO A 109 -6.00 13.61 -17.93
N SER A 110 -6.97 13.26 -17.10
CA SER A 110 -7.74 14.22 -16.30
C SER A 110 -7.02 14.58 -15.02
N LYS A 111 -7.17 15.83 -14.57
CA LYS A 111 -6.74 16.25 -13.24
C LYS A 111 -7.37 15.30 -12.21
N PRO A 112 -6.58 14.63 -11.35
CA PRO A 112 -7.15 13.77 -10.33
C PRO A 112 -8.02 14.59 -9.40
N ASP A 113 -9.25 14.13 -9.18
CA ASP A 113 -10.07 14.59 -8.07
C ASP A 113 -9.61 13.82 -6.83
N PHE A 114 -8.89 14.51 -5.94
CA PHE A 114 -8.34 13.93 -4.72
C PHE A 114 -9.33 13.94 -3.57
N ASP A 115 -10.40 14.72 -3.65
CA ASP A 115 -11.38 14.86 -2.57
C ASP A 115 -12.18 13.56 -2.42
N LYS A 116 -12.34 12.78 -3.50
CA LYS A 116 -12.93 11.43 -3.44
C LYS A 116 -12.12 10.41 -2.64
N PHE A 117 -10.85 10.70 -2.34
CA PHE A 117 -9.95 9.83 -1.58
C PHE A 117 -9.76 10.29 -0.13
N GLU A 118 -10.53 11.26 0.36
CA GLU A 118 -10.40 11.74 1.74
C GLU A 118 -10.49 10.62 2.78
N THR A 119 -11.46 9.72 2.64
CA THR A 119 -11.61 8.57 3.54
C THR A 119 -10.42 7.61 3.46
N ASP A 120 -9.84 7.42 2.28
CA ASP A 120 -8.64 6.58 2.11
C ASP A 120 -7.42 7.24 2.77
N PHE A 121 -7.27 8.56 2.65
CA PHE A 121 -6.21 9.31 3.31
C PHE A 121 -6.32 9.24 4.84
N GLU A 122 -7.53 9.40 5.39
CA GLU A 122 -7.79 9.24 6.82
C GLU A 122 -7.43 7.84 7.31
N ALA A 123 -7.91 6.81 6.60
CA ALA A 123 -7.61 5.42 6.93
C ALA A 123 -6.10 5.13 6.91
N ILE A 124 -5.35 5.64 5.92
CA ILE A 124 -3.88 5.50 5.88
C ILE A 124 -3.24 6.09 7.14
N VAL A 125 -3.63 7.31 7.54
CA VAL A 125 -3.09 8.00 8.72
C VAL A 125 -3.40 7.22 10.01
N GLU A 126 -4.63 6.73 10.15
CA GLU A 126 -5.06 5.96 11.32
C GLU A 126 -4.35 4.61 11.43
N LEU A 127 -4.29 3.85 10.33
CA LEU A 127 -3.58 2.57 10.27
C LEU A 127 -2.09 2.76 10.61
N SER A 128 -1.46 3.80 10.07
CA SER A 128 -0.06 4.12 10.33
C SER A 128 0.19 4.51 11.79
N GLY A 129 -0.73 5.27 12.39
CA GLY A 129 -0.71 5.61 13.81
C GLY A 129 -0.79 4.36 14.70
N ALA A 130 -1.71 3.45 14.40
CA ALA A 130 -1.88 2.20 15.13
C ALA A 130 -0.67 1.26 14.96
N VAL A 131 -0.05 1.20 13.77
CA VAL A 131 1.20 0.45 13.53
C VAL A 131 2.33 0.99 14.41
N ARG A 132 2.50 2.32 14.47
CA ARG A 132 3.52 2.94 15.32
C ARG A 132 3.31 2.60 16.80
N GLN A 133 2.09 2.77 17.31
CA GLN A 133 1.76 2.45 18.70
C GLN A 133 2.09 0.99 19.03
N ALA A 134 1.69 0.07 18.15
CA ALA A 134 1.96 -1.36 18.33
C ALA A 134 3.47 -1.71 18.30
N ARG A 135 4.30 -0.95 17.55
CA ARG A 135 5.75 -1.09 17.56
C ARG A 135 6.35 -0.58 18.87
N GLN A 136 5.90 0.58 19.35
CA GLN A 136 6.36 1.17 20.63
C GLN A 136 6.04 0.28 21.84
N SER A 137 4.86 -0.34 21.88
CA SER A 137 4.49 -1.24 22.99
C SER A 137 5.36 -2.50 23.08
N LYS A 138 6.04 -2.91 21.99
CA LYS A 138 6.95 -4.07 21.99
C LYS A 138 8.36 -3.74 22.48
N GLU A 139 8.76 -2.47 22.41
CA GLU A 139 10.07 -2.00 22.88
C GLU A 139 10.09 -1.82 24.42
N SER A 140 8.96 -2.04 25.09
CA SER A 140 8.89 -2.10 26.55
C SER A 140 9.38 -3.46 27.06
N PRO A 141 10.31 -3.53 28.03
CA PRO A 141 11.03 -4.76 28.37
C PRO A 141 10.17 -5.70 29.22
N THR A 142 9.43 -6.59 28.57
CA THR A 142 8.86 -7.77 29.24
C THR A 142 8.93 -8.98 28.33
N SER A 143 9.87 -9.87 28.65
CA SER A 143 9.98 -11.27 28.24
C SER A 143 10.05 -11.56 26.74
N ALA A 144 11.29 -11.57 26.23
CA ALA A 144 11.63 -12.11 24.92
C ALA A 144 11.56 -13.65 24.95
N THR A 145 10.51 -14.19 24.37
CA THR A 145 10.55 -15.53 23.76
C THR A 145 9.83 -15.43 22.42
N SER A 146 10.49 -14.82 21.43
CA SER A 146 9.93 -14.70 20.08
C SER A 146 10.76 -15.52 19.10
N SER A 147 10.15 -16.60 18.60
CA SER A 147 10.66 -17.46 17.52
C SER A 147 11.10 -16.66 16.28
N PRO A 148 12.13 -17.11 15.56
CA PRO A 148 12.75 -16.40 14.42
C PRO A 148 11.85 -16.22 13.18
N ILE A 149 10.63 -16.76 13.17
CA ILE A 149 9.73 -16.73 12.01
C ILE A 149 9.06 -15.35 11.81
N ALA A 150 8.99 -14.50 12.84
CA ALA A 150 8.31 -13.20 12.78
C ALA A 150 9.10 -12.05 12.11
N ILE A 151 10.36 -12.28 11.71
CA ILE A 151 11.25 -11.23 11.17
C ILE A 151 11.21 -11.19 9.62
N ALA A 152 10.76 -12.25 8.97
CA ALA A 152 10.88 -12.42 7.51
C ALA A 152 9.88 -11.62 6.65
N THR A 153 8.90 -10.92 7.23
CA THR A 153 7.82 -10.22 6.48
C THR A 153 8.03 -8.72 6.30
N ARG A 154 9.22 -8.17 6.60
CA ARG A 154 9.50 -6.72 6.51
C ARG A 154 10.06 -6.24 5.16
N ALA A 155 10.40 -7.12 4.24
CA ALA A 155 11.03 -6.71 3.00
C ALA A 155 10.00 -6.13 2.01
N GLY A 156 9.94 -4.81 1.90
CA GLY A 156 9.36 -4.10 0.76
C GLY A 156 8.08 -3.30 1.02
N LEU A 157 7.23 -3.67 1.98
CA LEU A 157 6.03 -2.90 2.34
C LEU A 157 6.13 -2.39 3.78
N ASP A 158 6.01 -1.08 3.96
CA ASP A 158 5.83 -0.42 5.26
C ASP A 158 4.86 0.76 5.12
N VAL A 159 4.57 1.46 6.22
CA VAL A 159 3.65 2.60 6.25
C VAL A 159 4.27 3.92 5.77
N GLN A 160 5.57 3.96 5.49
CA GLN A 160 6.23 5.18 5.01
C GLN A 160 5.72 5.63 3.63
N ASP A 161 5.64 4.70 2.67
CA ASP A 161 5.19 5.01 1.32
C ASP A 161 3.71 5.48 1.30
N PRO A 162 2.77 4.82 2.01
CA PRO A 162 1.42 5.34 2.21
C PRO A 162 1.37 6.76 2.81
N LEU A 163 2.17 7.04 3.84
CA LEU A 163 2.22 8.38 4.44
C LEU A 163 2.75 9.42 3.44
N HIS A 164 3.74 9.07 2.62
CA HIS A 164 4.25 9.95 1.58
C HIS A 164 3.18 10.28 0.53
N ILE A 165 2.34 9.31 0.15
CA ILE A 165 1.19 9.53 -0.73
C ILE A 165 0.20 10.51 -0.10
N VAL A 166 -0.14 10.38 1.18
CA VAL A 166 -1.02 11.34 1.87
C VAL A 166 -0.41 12.74 1.85
N ILE A 167 0.88 12.89 2.19
CA ILE A 167 1.57 14.20 2.23
C ILE A 167 1.56 14.88 0.86
N THR A 168 1.69 14.10 -0.21
CA THR A 168 1.83 14.57 -1.60
C THR A 168 0.50 14.94 -2.23
N TYR A 169 -0.53 14.12 -2.01
CA TYR A 169 -1.78 14.19 -2.80
C TYR A 169 -3.01 14.65 -2.03
N CYS A 170 -3.02 14.53 -0.70
CA CYS A 170 -4.16 14.98 0.10
C CYS A 170 -4.30 16.50 0.02
N THR A 171 -5.52 17.00 -0.15
CA THR A 171 -5.83 18.45 -0.21
C THR A 171 -6.04 19.04 1.19
N ARG A 172 -6.36 18.22 2.18
CA ARG A 172 -6.64 18.60 3.57
C ARG A 172 -5.38 18.89 4.39
N PRO A 173 -5.12 20.15 4.80
CA PRO A 173 -3.88 20.51 5.49
C PRO A 173 -3.68 19.82 6.84
N ASP A 174 -4.76 19.57 7.58
CA ASP A 174 -4.76 18.88 8.87
C ASP A 174 -4.26 17.44 8.74
N LEU A 175 -4.78 16.68 7.77
CA LEU A 175 -4.36 15.30 7.51
C LEU A 175 -2.92 15.21 7.02
N ARG A 176 -2.51 16.10 6.12
CA ARG A 176 -1.11 16.17 5.66
C ARG A 176 -0.15 16.43 6.81
N SER A 177 -0.48 17.35 7.72
CA SER A 177 0.35 17.67 8.88
C SER A 177 0.50 16.46 9.80
N ARG A 178 -0.61 15.76 10.10
CA ARG A 178 -0.60 14.50 10.86
C ARG A 178 0.25 13.41 10.18
N ALA A 179 0.11 13.24 8.87
CA ALA A 179 0.89 12.27 8.12
C ALA A 179 2.39 12.58 8.15
N ASN A 180 2.77 13.84 7.98
CA ASN A 180 4.15 14.30 8.06
C ASN A 180 4.76 14.06 9.45
N GLU A 181 4.02 14.38 10.51
CA GLU A 181 4.45 14.12 11.89
C GLU A 181 4.64 12.61 12.16
N LEU A 182 3.70 11.77 11.71
CA LEU A 182 3.82 10.32 11.81
C LEU A 182 5.07 9.81 11.09
N SER A 183 5.29 10.25 9.85
CA SER A 183 6.44 9.85 9.04
C SER A 183 7.75 10.21 9.73
N LEU A 184 7.91 11.46 10.22
CA LEU A 184 9.11 11.90 10.94
C LEU A 184 9.37 11.08 12.20
N ARG A 185 8.33 10.72 12.95
CA ARG A 185 8.47 9.91 14.17
C ARG A 185 8.85 8.46 13.87
N LEU A 186 8.36 7.90 12.76
CA LEU A 186 8.72 6.54 12.31
C LEU A 186 10.14 6.45 11.75
N HIS A 187 10.71 7.54 11.19
CA HIS A 187 12.12 7.59 10.77
C HIS A 187 13.12 7.63 11.94
N ARG A 188 12.66 7.98 13.15
CA ARG A 188 13.49 8.11 14.35
C ARG A 188 13.50 6.85 15.22
N GLN A 189 12.77 5.80 14.83
CA GLN A 189 12.78 4.48 15.48
C GLN A 189 13.71 3.56 14.71
#